data_AF-A0A174FCT4-F1
#
_entry.id   AF-A0A174FCT4-F1
#
_cell.length_a   1.000
_cell.length_b   1.000
_cell.length_c   1.000
_cell.angle_alpha   90.00
_cell.angle_beta   90.00
_cell.angle_gamma   90.00
#
_symmetry.space_group_name_H-M   'P 1'
#
loop_
_entity.id
_entity.type
_entity.pdbx_description
1 polymer ?
#
loop_
_entity_poly.entity_id
_entity_poly.type
_entity_poly.pdbx_seq_one_letter_code
_entity_poly.pdbx_strand_id
1 'polypeptide(L)'
;MNESEERRRQLLRQTRRLYNEDSFIPAVHPRYGHIYHDLYDDAEERPKSSFFFRLTLGVLCFVCYVWIDYGKVNVANVSSDKIVNQIEKQMDLKDIQAVWKKL
;
A
#
# COMPACT_ATOMS: atom_id res chain seq x y z
N MET A 1 -22.06 3.04 -41.90
CA MET A 1 -21.96 3.62 -40.54
C MET A 1 -22.26 5.10 -40.69
N ASN A 2 -23.16 5.67 -39.88
CA ASN A 2 -23.65 7.04 -40.08
C ASN A 2 -22.63 8.04 -39.50
N GLU A 3 -22.19 9.03 -40.28
CA GLU A 3 -21.19 10.04 -39.87
C GLU A 3 -21.60 10.75 -38.56
N SER A 4 -22.91 10.95 -38.38
CA SER A 4 -23.48 11.53 -37.16
C SER A 4 -23.25 10.66 -35.92
N GLU A 5 -23.33 9.34 -36.05
CA GLU A 5 -23.13 8.39 -34.96
C GLU A 5 -21.65 8.31 -34.56
N GLU A 6 -20.76 8.35 -35.55
CA GLU A 6 -19.31 8.40 -35.33
C GLU A 6 -18.89 9.67 -34.59
N ARG A 7 -19.41 10.83 -35.02
CA ARG A 7 -19.15 12.11 -34.36
C ARG A 7 -19.64 12.10 -32.90
N ARG A 8 -20.81 11.51 -32.65
CA ARG A 8 -21.35 11.35 -31.29
C ARG A 8 -20.44 10.47 -30.42
N ARG A 9 -19.93 9.35 -30.94
CA ARG A 9 -18.99 8.48 -30.22
C ARG A 9 -17.67 9.20 -29.90
N GLN A 10 -17.16 10.00 -30.84
CA GLN A 10 -15.93 10.78 -30.62
C GLN A 10 -16.11 11.84 -29.53
N LEU A 11 -17.24 12.55 -29.49
CA LEU A 11 -17.55 13.51 -28.45
C LEU A 11 -17.61 12.84 -27.06
N LEU A 12 -18.26 11.68 -26.94
CA LEU A 12 -18.30 10.94 -25.68
C LEU A 12 -16.90 10.51 -25.21
N ARG A 13 -16.03 10.08 -26.13
CA ARG A 13 -14.62 9.77 -25.82
C ARG A 13 -13.85 11.00 -25.35
N GLN A 14 -14.09 12.17 -25.95
CA GLN A 14 -13.45 13.43 -25.54
C GLN A 14 -13.93 13.89 -24.16
N THR A 15 -15.23 13.84 -23.89
CA THR A 15 -15.79 14.16 -22.57
C THR A 15 -15.21 13.27 -21.49
N ARG A 16 -15.14 11.95 -21.73
CA ARG A 16 -14.52 10.99 -20.80
C ARG A 16 -13.07 11.36 -20.47
N ARG A 17 -12.27 11.74 -21.47
CA ARG A 17 -10.87 12.18 -21.28
C ARG A 17 -10.76 13.47 -20.45
N LEU A 18 -11.67 14.41 -20.65
CA LEU A 18 -11.67 15.70 -19.93
C LEU A 18 -11.97 15.53 -18.44
N TYR A 19 -12.93 14.66 -18.11
CA TYR A 19 -13.40 14.51 -16.74
C TYR A 19 -12.68 13.41 -15.94
N ASN A 20 -11.76 12.66 -16.57
CA ASN A 20 -11.05 11.53 -15.96
C ASN A 20 -11.99 10.68 -15.08
N GLU A 21 -13.20 10.44 -15.60
CA GLU A 21 -14.23 9.74 -14.83
C GLU A 21 -13.77 8.33 -14.54
N ASP A 22 -14.02 7.90 -13.30
CA ASP A 22 -13.75 6.55 -12.82
C ASP A 22 -14.21 5.51 -13.85
N SER A 23 -13.61 4.32 -13.83
CA SER A 23 -13.93 3.22 -14.75
C SER A 23 -15.37 2.67 -14.62
N PHE A 24 -16.23 3.35 -13.86
CA PHE A 24 -17.60 2.96 -13.61
C PHE A 24 -18.53 3.45 -14.73
N ILE A 25 -19.31 2.53 -15.29
CA ILE A 25 -20.31 2.84 -16.31
C ILE A 25 -21.46 3.63 -15.64
N PRO A 26 -21.80 4.84 -16.09
CA PRO A 26 -22.91 5.60 -15.52
C PRO A 26 -24.24 4.85 -15.71
N ALA A 27 -25.22 5.13 -14.85
CA ALA A 27 -26.56 4.56 -14.98
C ALA A 27 -27.27 5.15 -16.22
N VAL A 28 -27.25 4.42 -17.33
CA VAL A 28 -27.84 4.81 -18.61
C VAL A 28 -29.04 3.94 -18.95
N HIS A 29 -30.01 4.51 -19.67
CA HIS A 29 -31.17 3.78 -20.18
C HIS A 29 -30.77 2.62 -21.12
N PRO A 30 -31.40 1.42 -21.05
CA PRO A 30 -31.01 0.22 -21.82
C PRO A 30 -30.85 0.44 -23.33
N ARG A 31 -31.66 1.35 -23.92
CA ARG A 31 -31.58 1.74 -25.34
C ARG A 31 -30.19 2.22 -25.77
N TYR A 32 -29.47 2.91 -24.89
CA TYR A 32 -28.14 3.44 -25.17
C TYR A 32 -27.04 2.59 -24.51
N GLY A 33 -27.40 1.48 -23.88
CA GLY A 33 -26.48 0.60 -23.17
C GLY A 33 -25.30 0.14 -24.04
N HIS A 34 -25.55 -0.24 -25.30
CA HIS A 34 -24.48 -0.70 -26.19
C HIS A 34 -23.39 0.36 -26.43
N ILE A 35 -23.77 1.64 -26.57
CA ILE A 35 -22.82 2.72 -26.88
C ILE A 35 -21.89 2.98 -25.70
N TYR A 36 -22.43 2.86 -24.49
CA TYR A 36 -21.67 3.01 -23.26
C TYR A 36 -20.85 1.74 -22.98
N HIS A 37 -21.37 0.55 -23.27
CA HIS A 37 -20.59 -0.69 -23.18
C HIS A 37 -19.35 -0.63 -24.08
N ASP A 38 -19.51 -0.29 -25.36
CA ASP A 38 -18.39 -0.09 -26.30
C ASP A 38 -17.39 1.01 -25.86
N LEU A 39 -17.86 1.98 -25.06
CA LEU A 39 -17.04 3.10 -24.58
C LEU A 39 -16.27 2.76 -23.30
N TYR A 40 -16.80 1.85 -22.47
CA TYR A 40 -16.25 1.48 -21.16
C TYR A 40 -15.66 0.06 -21.14
N ASP A 41 -15.87 -0.79 -22.15
CA ASP A 41 -15.17 -2.08 -22.31
C ASP A 41 -13.65 -1.89 -22.35
N ASP A 42 -13.18 -0.83 -23.03
CA ASP A 42 -11.75 -0.44 -23.02
C ASP A 42 -11.26 -0.02 -21.62
N ALA A 43 -12.17 0.30 -20.69
CA ALA A 43 -11.88 0.60 -19.28
C ALA A 43 -11.83 -0.65 -18.39
N GLU A 44 -12.40 -1.78 -18.86
CA GLU A 44 -12.31 -3.07 -18.19
C GLU A 44 -10.91 -3.70 -18.31
N GLU A 45 -9.97 -3.04 -19.00
CA GLU A 45 -8.56 -3.35 -18.87
C GLU A 45 -8.07 -3.03 -17.45
N ARG A 46 -8.18 -4.09 -16.63
CA ARG A 46 -7.41 -4.45 -15.43
C ARG A 46 -8.18 -4.24 -14.13
N PRO A 47 -8.82 -5.30 -13.63
CA PRO A 47 -8.53 -5.66 -12.25
C PRO A 47 -7.00 -5.84 -12.18
N LYS A 48 -6.28 -4.84 -11.67
CA LYS A 48 -4.93 -5.07 -11.11
C LYS A 48 -5.15 -6.01 -9.94
N SER A 49 -5.19 -7.31 -10.23
CA SER A 49 -5.37 -8.36 -9.24
C SER A 49 -4.16 -8.29 -8.29
N SER A 50 -4.32 -7.51 -7.23
CA SER A 50 -3.28 -7.31 -6.21
C SER A 50 -2.99 -8.59 -5.43
N PHE A 51 -3.77 -9.66 -5.67
CA PHE A 51 -3.54 -10.98 -5.07
C PHE A 51 -2.13 -11.49 -5.33
N PHE A 52 -1.67 -11.50 -6.58
CA PHE A 52 -0.33 -11.96 -6.90
C PHE A 52 0.75 -11.08 -6.27
N PHE A 53 0.57 -9.75 -6.28
CA PHE A 53 1.49 -8.81 -5.65
C PHE A 53 1.55 -9.00 -4.12
N ARG A 54 0.40 -9.22 -3.47
CA ARG A 54 0.31 -9.48 -2.02
C ARG A 54 0.92 -10.84 -1.67
N LEU A 55 0.70 -11.85 -2.50
CA LEU A 55 1.28 -13.18 -2.34
C LEU A 55 2.80 -13.14 -2.48
N THR A 56 3.32 -12.51 -3.53
CA THR A 56 4.77 -12.40 -3.75
C THR A 56 5.45 -11.58 -2.66
N LEU A 57 4.84 -10.47 -2.22
CA LEU A 57 5.35 -9.69 -1.09
C LEU A 57 5.38 -10.52 0.20
N GLY A 58 4.31 -11.29 0.48
CA GLY A 58 4.25 -12.16 1.65
C GLY A 58 5.31 -13.26 1.65
N VAL A 59 5.49 -13.96 0.51
CA VAL A 59 6.52 -14.99 0.35
C VAL A 59 7.92 -14.39 0.46
N LEU A 60 8.16 -13.22 -0.13
CA LEU A 60 9.44 -12.51 -0.04
C LEU A 60 9.77 -12.12 1.40
N CYS A 61 8.82 -11.54 2.14
CA CYS A 61 9.00 -11.23 3.56
C CYS A 61 9.29 -12.49 4.39
N PHE A 62 8.63 -13.60 4.10
CA PHE A 62 8.86 -14.87 4.79
C PHE A 62 10.28 -15.42 4.52
N VAL A 63 10.74 -15.40 3.26
CA VAL A 63 12.11 -15.82 2.92
C VAL A 63 13.14 -14.92 3.59
N CYS A 64 12.94 -13.59 3.59
CA CYS A 64 13.81 -12.65 4.29
C CYS A 64 13.87 -12.93 5.81
N TYR A 65 12.74 -13.19 6.45
CA TYR A 65 12.68 -13.56 7.86
C TYR A 65 13.49 -14.82 8.16
N VAL A 66 13.26 -15.87 7.37
CA VAL A 66 13.99 -17.15 7.48
C VAL A 66 15.50 -16.93 7.29
N TRP A 67 15.91 -16.12 6.31
CA TRP A 67 17.31 -15.78 6.09
C TRP A 67 17.95 -15.02 7.26
N ILE A 68 17.22 -14.09 7.88
CA ILE A 68 17.71 -13.36 9.07
C ILE A 68 17.86 -14.34 10.23
N ASP A 69 16.89 -15.24 10.42
CA ASP A 69 16.87 -16.23 11.51
C ASP A 69 18.00 -17.26 11.37
N TYR A 70 18.18 -17.86 10.18
CA TYR A 70 19.29 -18.78 9.91
C TYR A 70 20.65 -18.08 9.87
N GLY A 71 20.69 -16.84 9.37
CA GLY A 71 21.92 -16.08 9.22
C GLY A 71 22.49 -15.53 10.52
N LYS A 72 21.75 -15.60 11.65
CA LYS A 72 22.08 -14.90 12.91
C LYS A 72 22.62 -13.49 12.65
N VAL A 73 22.01 -12.80 11.69
CA VAL A 73 22.47 -11.46 11.33
C VAL A 73 22.04 -10.56 12.48
N ASN A 74 23.02 -10.12 13.28
CA ASN A 74 22.83 -9.20 14.39
C ASN A 74 22.40 -7.83 13.84
N VAL A 75 21.12 -7.65 13.50
CA VAL A 75 20.57 -6.40 12.94
C VAL A 75 20.64 -5.23 13.94
N ALA A 76 20.93 -5.50 15.21
CA ALA A 76 21.44 -4.49 16.10
C ALA A 76 22.35 -5.16 17.11
N ASN A 77 23.59 -4.69 17.21
CA ASN A 77 24.56 -5.08 18.23
C ASN A 77 24.15 -4.50 19.60
N VAL A 78 22.92 -4.80 20.02
CA VAL A 78 22.34 -4.48 21.32
C VAL A 78 21.89 -5.81 21.89
N SER A 79 22.85 -6.55 22.44
CA SER A 79 22.55 -7.68 23.30
C SER A 79 21.66 -7.20 24.45
N SER A 80 20.53 -7.87 24.68
CA SER A 80 19.63 -7.58 25.80
C SER A 80 20.38 -7.51 27.14
N ASP A 81 21.45 -8.29 27.27
CA ASP A 81 22.35 -8.30 28.43
C ASP A 81 23.02 -6.94 28.70
N LYS A 82 23.27 -6.14 27.66
CA LYS A 82 23.86 -4.81 27.77
C LYS A 82 22.84 -3.78 28.27
N ILE A 83 21.58 -3.93 27.87
CA ILE A 83 20.47 -3.10 28.37
C ILE A 83 20.23 -3.40 29.86
N VAL A 84 20.15 -4.67 30.24
CA VAL A 84 19.93 -5.09 31.64
C VAL A 84 21.07 -4.64 32.55
N ASN A 85 22.33 -4.84 32.15
CA ASN A 85 23.49 -4.37 32.93
C ASN A 85 23.52 -2.84 33.09
N GLN A 86 23.05 -2.09 32.09
CA GLN A 86 23.07 -0.64 32.13
C GLN A 86 21.92 -0.06 32.95
N ILE A 87 20.78 -0.75 33.02
CA ILE A 87 19.68 -0.45 33.95
C ILE A 87 20.11 -0.79 35.39
N GLU A 88 20.75 -1.94 35.59
CA GLU A 88 21.21 -2.40 36.91
C GLU A 88 22.29 -1.47 37.50
N LYS A 89 23.17 -0.89 36.66
CA LYS A 89 24.18 0.08 37.11
C LYS A 89 23.64 1.47 37.46
N GLN A 90 22.41 1.82 37.09
CA GLN A 90 21.96 3.23 37.14
C GLN A 90 21.37 3.71 38.46
N MET A 91 21.25 2.87 39.48
CA MET A 91 20.72 3.30 40.78
C MET A 91 21.67 2.91 41.92
N ASP A 92 22.85 3.54 41.94
CA ASP A 92 23.70 3.49 43.13
C ASP A 92 23.05 4.36 44.23
N LEU A 93 22.71 3.75 45.36
CA LEU A 93 21.97 4.36 46.48
C LEU A 93 22.65 5.64 47.02
N LYS A 94 23.96 5.78 46.78
CA LYS A 94 24.76 6.96 47.13
C LYS A 94 24.32 8.20 46.36
N ASP A 95 23.99 8.06 45.08
CA ASP A 95 23.56 9.18 44.23
C ASP A 95 22.15 9.66 44.62
N ILE A 96 21.27 8.72 44.98
CA ILE A 96 19.93 9.01 45.48
C ILE A 96 20.00 9.74 46.83
N GLN A 97 20.88 9.30 47.73
CA GLN A 97 21.07 9.93 49.04
C GLN A 97 21.67 11.34 48.93
N ALA A 98 22.54 11.59 47.95
CA ALA A 98 23.12 12.90 47.69
C ALA A 98 22.09 13.92 47.18
N VAL A 99 21.15 13.48 46.33
CA VAL A 99 20.03 14.31 45.87
C VAL A 99 19.05 14.60 47.00
N TRP A 100 18.73 13.60 47.83
CA TRP A 100 17.80 13.76 48.96
C TRP A 100 18.34 14.70 50.05
N LYS A 101 19.66 14.77 50.23
CA LYS A 101 20.30 15.75 51.13
C LYS A 101 20.38 17.18 50.56
N LYS A 102 20.18 17.34 49.25
CA LYS A 102 20.22 18.65 48.56
C LYS A 102 18.84 19.29 48.38
N LEU A 103 17.77 18.55 48.68
CA LEU A 103 16.39 19.04 48.73
C LEU A 103 16.08 19.56 50.14
#